data_AF-A0A356UHN4-F1
#
_entry.id   AF-A0A356UHN4-F1
#
_cell.length_a   1.000
_cell.length_b   1.000
_cell.length_c   1.000
_cell.angle_alpha   90.00
_cell.angle_beta   90.00
_cell.angle_gamma   90.00
#
_symmetry.space_group_name_H-M   'P 1'
#
loop_
_entity.id
_entity.type
_entity.pdbx_description
1 polymer ?
#
loop_
_entity_poly.entity_id
_entity_poly.type
_entity_poly.pdbx_seq_one_letter_code
_entity_poly.pdbx_strand_id
1 'polypeptide(L)'
;QLGNRESASSWREFFKDLKRRGLKGENLLLGAMDGLSELENAFTEAFPKAKVQRCVVHKLRNIAAKLPRKIQKNCLDLSSIERTFKEFRRRTRQMDSLPNEDCCLRCIYAMSMNLNQ
;
A
#
# COMPACT_ATOMS: atom_id res chain seq x y z
N GLN A 1 -4.24 -16.63 -1.64
CA GLN A 1 -4.89 -15.91 -2.76
C GLN A 1 -4.62 -14.42 -2.60
N LEU A 2 -3.43 -14.01 -3.02
CA LEU A 2 -3.04 -12.62 -3.21
C LEU A 2 -4.04 -11.95 -4.14
N GLY A 3 -4.72 -10.92 -3.65
CA GLY A 3 -5.58 -10.09 -4.49
C GLY A 3 -6.87 -10.75 -4.99
N ASN A 4 -7.30 -11.90 -4.45
CA ASN A 4 -8.60 -12.43 -4.86
C ASN A 4 -9.71 -11.72 -4.09
N ARG A 5 -10.27 -10.71 -4.76
CA ARG A 5 -11.34 -9.78 -4.35
C ARG A 5 -10.91 -8.87 -3.21
N GLU A 6 -10.69 -7.60 -3.57
CA GLU A 6 -10.94 -6.47 -2.66
C GLU A 6 -12.36 -6.68 -2.13
N SER A 7 -12.44 -7.34 -0.98
CA SER A 7 -13.68 -7.66 -0.33
C SER A 7 -13.54 -7.13 1.08
N ALA A 8 -14.58 -6.44 1.54
CA ALA A 8 -14.59 -5.92 2.90
C ALA A 8 -14.29 -7.01 3.95
N SER A 9 -14.62 -8.28 3.66
CA SER A 9 -14.26 -9.45 4.49
C SER A 9 -12.75 -9.67 4.61
N SER A 10 -12.00 -9.62 3.50
CA SER A 10 -10.55 -9.83 3.52
C SER A 10 -9.83 -8.73 4.32
N TRP A 11 -10.28 -7.48 4.21
CA TRP A 11 -9.74 -6.37 5.00
C TRP A 11 -10.01 -6.52 6.49
N ARG A 12 -11.22 -6.97 6.86
CA ARG A 12 -11.56 -7.24 8.27
C ARG A 12 -10.69 -8.36 8.85
N GLU A 13 -10.47 -9.45 8.13
CA GLU A 13 -9.58 -10.53 8.55
C GLU A 13 -8.14 -10.04 8.72
N PHE A 14 -7.65 -9.25 7.77
CA PHE A 14 -6.33 -8.63 7.85
C PHE A 14 -6.17 -7.77 9.11
N PHE A 15 -7.13 -6.88 9.40
CA PHE A 15 -7.06 -6.04 10.62
C PHE A 15 -7.18 -6.86 11.91
N LYS A 16 -7.96 -7.94 11.92
CA LYS A 16 -7.99 -8.90 13.04
C LYS A 16 -6.62 -9.56 13.25
N ASP A 17 -5.94 -9.96 12.18
CA ASP A 17 -4.60 -10.51 12.26
C ASP A 17 -3.59 -9.49 12.83
N LEU A 18 -3.64 -8.23 12.39
CA LEU A 18 -2.79 -7.17 12.94
C LEU A 18 -2.94 -7.04 14.46
N LYS A 19 -4.19 -7.00 14.95
CA LYS A 19 -4.49 -6.93 16.39
C LYS A 19 -3.98 -8.17 17.13
N ARG A 20 -4.17 -9.36 16.57
CA ARG A 20 -3.68 -10.63 17.13
C ARG A 20 -2.15 -10.65 17.26
N ARG A 21 -1.42 -10.01 16.34
CA ARG A 21 0.04 -9.85 16.40
C ARG A 21 0.49 -8.73 17.35
N GLY A 22 -0.43 -8.10 18.09
CA GLY A 22 -0.11 -7.12 19.13
C GLY A 22 -0.33 -5.65 18.75
N LEU A 23 -0.93 -5.35 17.60
CA LEU A 23 -1.28 -3.96 17.26
C LEU A 23 -2.36 -3.44 18.22
N LYS A 24 -1.97 -2.49 19.09
CA LYS A 24 -2.87 -1.81 20.02
C LYS A 24 -3.64 -0.70 19.30
N GLY A 25 -4.87 -1.01 18.88
CA GLY A 25 -5.71 -0.07 18.13
C GLY A 25 -6.02 1.24 18.86
N GLU A 26 -5.92 1.26 20.20
CA GLU A 26 -6.09 2.47 21.02
C GLU A 26 -5.01 3.54 20.80
N ASN A 27 -3.80 3.11 20.39
CA ASN A 27 -2.68 4.01 20.08
C ASN A 27 -2.63 4.37 18.59
N LEU A 28 -3.54 3.83 17.78
CA LEU A 28 -3.57 4.10 16.35
C LEU A 28 -4.27 5.44 16.10
N LEU A 29 -3.51 6.42 15.62
CA LEU A 29 -4.03 7.77 15.37
C LEU A 29 -4.49 8.00 13.93
N LEU A 30 -3.85 7.32 12.97
CA LEU A 30 -3.99 7.60 11.54
C LEU A 30 -3.83 6.35 10.69
N GLY A 31 -4.74 6.14 9.75
CA GLY A 31 -4.61 5.20 8.64
C GLY A 31 -4.47 5.94 7.31
N ALA A 32 -3.37 5.74 6.58
CA ALA A 32 -3.16 6.33 5.27
C ALA A 32 -3.52 5.35 4.15
N MET A 33 -4.58 5.63 3.39
CA MET A 33 -5.15 4.70 2.39
C MET A 33 -5.29 5.35 1.02
N ASP A 34 -5.40 4.55 -0.03
CA ASP A 34 -5.51 5.04 -1.41
C ASP A 34 -6.90 5.54 -1.80
N GLY A 35 -7.90 5.37 -0.94
CA GLY A 35 -9.28 5.83 -1.12
C GLY A 35 -10.29 4.75 -1.51
N LEU A 36 -9.94 3.46 -1.34
CA LEU A 36 -10.87 2.35 -1.52
C LEU A 36 -11.91 2.33 -0.39
N SER A 37 -13.19 2.54 -0.73
CA SER A 37 -14.28 2.67 0.25
C SER A 37 -14.43 1.46 1.16
N GLU A 38 -14.27 0.24 0.63
CA GLU A 38 -14.35 -0.99 1.41
C GLU A 38 -13.23 -1.11 2.45
N LEU A 39 -12.02 -0.67 2.10
CA LEU A 39 -10.87 -0.64 3.00
C LEU A 39 -11.07 0.42 4.10
N GLU A 40 -11.52 1.62 3.73
CA GLU A 40 -11.79 2.70 4.68
C GLU A 40 -12.91 2.34 5.67
N ASN A 41 -13.97 1.70 5.19
CA ASN A 41 -15.07 1.20 6.02
C ASN A 41 -14.56 0.11 6.98
N ALA A 42 -13.87 -0.91 6.47
CA ALA A 42 -13.32 -1.99 7.29
C ALA A 42 -12.31 -1.47 8.33
N PHE A 43 -11.54 -0.43 7.99
CA PHE A 43 -10.60 0.19 8.91
C PHE A 43 -11.28 0.99 10.00
N THR A 44 -12.30 1.79 9.65
CA THR A 44 -13.06 2.59 10.61
C THR A 44 -13.79 1.68 11.60
N GLU A 45 -14.34 0.56 11.13
CA GLU A 45 -14.90 -0.49 11.99
C GLU A 45 -13.84 -1.11 12.92
N ALA A 46 -12.65 -1.40 12.41
CA ALA A 46 -11.59 -2.02 13.19
C ALA A 46 -10.92 -1.06 14.18
N PHE A 47 -10.79 0.21 13.84
CA PHE A 47 -10.03 1.22 14.58
C PHE A 47 -10.80 2.55 14.68
N PRO A 48 -11.90 2.61 15.44
CA PRO A 48 -12.82 3.75 15.45
C PRO A 48 -12.20 5.07 15.98
N LYS A 49 -11.09 5.00 16.73
CA LYS A 49 -10.37 6.18 17.22
C LYS A 49 -9.37 6.76 16.22
N ALA A 50 -8.97 5.97 15.21
CA ALA A 50 -7.99 6.37 14.21
C ALA A 50 -8.68 7.19 13.11
N LYS A 51 -8.04 8.27 12.65
CA LYS A 51 -8.52 9.03 11.49
C LYS A 51 -8.08 8.35 10.20
N VAL A 52 -8.93 8.39 9.19
CA VAL A 52 -8.57 7.99 7.83
C VAL A 52 -8.04 9.20 7.06
N GLN A 53 -6.90 9.04 6.40
CA GLN A 53 -6.34 10.06 5.51
C GLN A 53 -6.03 9.43 4.15
N ARG A 54 -6.32 10.18 3.08
CA ARG A 54 -5.87 9.78 1.75
C ARG A 54 -4.35 9.89 1.62
N CYS A 55 -3.72 8.81 1.18
CA CYS A 55 -2.29 8.68 0.99
C CYS A 55 -1.77 9.79 0.07
N VAL A 56 -0.83 10.58 0.60
CA VAL A 56 -0.22 11.72 -0.12
C VAL A 56 0.45 11.26 -1.40
N VAL A 57 1.06 10.07 -1.43
CA VAL A 57 1.68 9.51 -2.65
C VAL A 57 0.65 9.29 -3.75
N HIS A 58 -0.52 8.73 -3.42
CA HIS A 58 -1.61 8.58 -4.39
C HIS A 58 -2.15 9.93 -4.85
N LYS A 59 -2.29 10.90 -3.93
CA LYS A 59 -2.69 12.27 -4.27
C LYS A 59 -1.70 12.94 -5.24
N LEU A 60 -0.40 12.86 -4.96
CA LEU A 60 0.65 13.43 -5.80
C LEU A 60 0.74 12.74 -7.17
N ARG A 61 0.55 11.41 -7.23
CA ARG A 61 0.47 10.68 -8.51
C ARG A 61 -0.71 11.14 -9.36
N ASN A 62 -1.89 11.33 -8.76
CA ASN A 62 -3.07 11.82 -9.47
C ASN A 62 -2.86 13.24 -10.01
N ILE A 63 -2.23 14.12 -9.21
CA ILE A 63 -1.88 15.48 -9.64
C ILE A 63 -0.84 15.42 -10.77
N ALA A 64 0.24 14.67 -10.61
CA ALA A 64 1.31 14.55 -11.60
C ALA A 64 0.78 14.00 -12.95
N ALA A 65 -0.18 13.07 -12.94
CA ALA A 65 -0.81 12.57 -14.15
C ALA A 65 -1.53 13.64 -14.99
N LYS A 66 -1.90 14.78 -14.38
CA LYS A 66 -2.54 15.92 -15.04
C LYS A 66 -1.54 17.03 -15.44
N LEU A 67 -0.27 16.90 -15.06
CA LEU A 67 0.76 17.89 -15.36
C LEU A 67 1.59 17.53 -16.61
N PRO A 68 2.18 18.52 -17.30
CA PRO A 68 3.13 18.26 -18.38
C PRO A 68 4.33 17.43 -17.91
N ARG A 69 4.78 16.46 -18.73
CA ARG A 69 5.87 15.51 -18.39
C ARG A 69 7.12 16.16 -17.81
N LYS A 70 7.47 17.37 -18.27
CA LYS A 70 8.64 18.12 -17.79
C LYS A 70 8.58 18.47 -16.29
N ILE A 71 7.38 18.64 -15.74
CA ILE A 71 7.15 19.11 -14.35
C ILE A 71 6.74 17.94 -13.43
N GLN A 72 6.27 16.81 -13.98
CA GLN A 72 5.83 15.65 -13.20
C GLN A 72 6.86 15.16 -12.18
N LYS A 73 8.16 15.18 -12.54
CA LYS A 73 9.24 14.76 -11.63
C LYS A 73 9.29 15.59 -10.36
N ASN A 74 8.97 16.88 -10.44
CA ASN A 74 9.02 17.79 -9.30
C ASN A 74 7.87 17.54 -8.31
N CYS A 75 6.76 16.96 -8.77
CA CYS A 75 5.62 16.60 -7.91
C CYS A 75 5.77 15.22 -7.27
N LEU A 76 6.68 14.40 -7.79
CA LEU A 76 6.92 13.02 -7.35
C LEU A 76 8.19 12.93 -6.50
N ASP A 77 8.41 13.96 -5.67
CA ASP A 77 9.56 13.99 -4.76
C ASP A 77 9.51 12.75 -3.86
N LEU A 78 10.60 11.97 -3.91
CA LEU A 78 10.60 10.52 -3.78
C LEU A 78 10.39 10.07 -2.33
N SER A 79 9.13 10.06 -1.88
CA SER A 79 8.76 9.36 -0.65
C SER A 79 9.28 7.91 -0.68
N SER A 80 9.66 7.36 0.48
CA SER A 80 10.18 5.99 0.59
C SER A 80 9.24 4.97 -0.06
N ILE A 81 7.94 5.19 0.02
CA ILE A 81 6.89 4.40 -0.63
C ILE A 81 7.05 4.43 -2.16
N GLU A 82 7.25 5.61 -2.75
CA GLU A 82 7.42 5.72 -4.20
C GLU A 82 8.73 5.06 -4.68
N ARG A 83 9.82 5.18 -3.90
CA ARG A 83 11.08 4.51 -4.18
C ARG A 83 10.90 2.99 -4.23
N THR A 84 10.20 2.41 -3.26
CA THR A 84 9.88 0.98 -3.24
C THR A 84 9.11 0.55 -4.47
N PHE A 85 8.06 1.29 -4.85
CA PHE A 85 7.29 0.96 -6.04
C PHE A 85 8.10 1.05 -7.33
N LYS A 86 8.97 2.06 -7.44
CA LYS A 86 9.90 2.20 -8.58
C LYS A 86 10.87 1.03 -8.64
N GLU A 87 11.42 0.62 -7.50
CA GLU A 87 12.34 -0.51 -7.42
C GLU A 87 11.63 -1.83 -7.76
N PHE A 88 10.39 -2.02 -7.32
CA PHE A 88 9.58 -3.21 -7.64
C PHE A 88 9.41 -3.30 -9.15
N ARG A 89 8.88 -2.24 -9.76
CA ARG A 89 8.68 -2.18 -11.21
C ARG A 89 9.97 -2.36 -11.98
N ARG A 90 11.09 -1.83 -11.48
CA ARG A 90 12.41 -1.99 -12.13
C ARG A 90 12.84 -3.45 -12.14
N ARG A 91 12.71 -4.16 -11.01
CA ARG A 91 13.08 -5.58 -10.88
C ARG A 91 12.13 -6.50 -11.65
N THR A 92 10.84 -6.19 -11.67
CA THR A 92 9.84 -6.99 -12.39
C THR A 92 9.70 -6.62 -13.86
N ARG A 93 10.37 -5.57 -14.36
CA ARG A 93 10.22 -5.08 -15.74
C ARG A 93 10.48 -6.14 -16.80
N GLN A 94 11.45 -7.02 -16.55
CA GLN A 94 11.86 -8.06 -17.50
C GLN A 94 11.07 -9.37 -17.31
N MET A 95 10.21 -9.43 -16.29
CA MET A 95 9.37 -10.58 -16.01
C MET A 95 7.98 -10.27 -16.56
N ASP A 96 7.68 -10.73 -17.77
CA ASP A 96 6.36 -10.50 -18.41
C ASP A 96 5.20 -10.99 -17.52
N SER A 97 5.43 -12.03 -16.72
CA SER A 97 4.51 -12.48 -15.67
C SER A 97 5.28 -13.21 -14.56
N LEU A 98 4.63 -13.36 -13.40
CA LEU A 98 5.11 -14.23 -12.33
C LEU A 98 4.37 -15.58 -12.41
N PRO A 99 5.09 -16.72 -12.29
CA PRO A 99 4.53 -18.03 -12.61
C PRO A 99 3.51 -18.54 -11.58
N ASN A 100 3.58 -18.05 -10.33
CA ASN A 100 2.65 -18.40 -9.25
C ASN A 100 2.70 -17.37 -8.10
N GLU A 101 1.76 -17.51 -7.16
CA GLU A 101 1.63 -16.63 -5.98
C GLU A 101 2.87 -16.65 -5.07
N ASP A 102 3.51 -17.82 -4.90
CA ASP A 102 4.72 -17.96 -4.09
C ASP A 102 5.89 -17.13 -4.63
N CYS A 103 6.04 -17.06 -5.95
CA CYS A 103 7.02 -16.19 -6.59
C CYS A 103 6.73 -14.71 -6.30
N CYS A 104 5.46 -14.29 -6.34
CA CYS A 104 5.06 -12.93 -5.96
C CYS A 104 5.44 -12.63 -4.51
N LEU A 105 5.10 -13.53 -3.58
CA LEU A 105 5.39 -13.38 -2.16
C LEU A 105 6.89 -13.28 -1.89
N ARG A 106 7.70 -14.13 -2.53
CA ARG A 106 9.18 -14.10 -2.40
C ARG A 106 9.76 -12.78 -2.89
N CYS A 107 9.29 -12.26 -4.03
CA CYS A 107 9.74 -10.96 -4.55
C CYS A 107 9.39 -9.82 -3.59
N ILE A 108 8.15 -9.79 -3.08
CA ILE A 108 7.69 -8.77 -2.13
C ILE A 108 8.48 -8.84 -0.82
N TYR A 109 8.68 -10.05 -0.29
CA TYR A 109 9.42 -10.27 0.95
C TYR A 109 10.90 -9.88 0.82
N ALA A 110 11.57 -10.32 -0.25
CA ALA A 110 12.97 -9.95 -0.50
C ALA A 110 13.13 -8.42 -0.62
N MET A 111 12.15 -7.74 -1.21
CA MET A 111 12.16 -6.29 -1.31
C MET A 111 11.87 -5.57 0.01
N SER A 112 10.93 -6.06 0.82
CA SER A 112 10.64 -5.46 2.12
C SER A 112 11.81 -5.57 3.08
N MET A 113 12.57 -6.67 3.02
CA MET A 113 13.81 -6.84 3.78
C MET A 113 14.88 -5.80 3.43
N ASN A 114 14.95 -5.35 2.17
CA ASN A 114 15.89 -4.31 1.75
C ASN A 114 15.50 -2.89 2.19
N LEU A 115 14.27 -2.68 2.69
CA LEU A 115 13.79 -1.37 3.17
C LEU A 115 13.90 -1.19 4.68
N ASN A 116 14.01 -2.29 5.41
CA ASN A 116 14.11 -2.31 6.87
C ASN A 116 15.58 -2.39 7.37
N GLN A 117 16.55 -2.26 6.46
CA GLN A 117 17.97 -2.04 6.77
C GLN A 117 18.29 -0.56 6.70
#